data_AF-A0A1F5YDZ6-F1
#
_entry.id   AF-A0A1F5YDZ6-F1
#
_cell.length_a   1.000
_cell.length_b   1.000
_cell.length_c   1.000
_cell.angle_alpha   90.00
_cell.angle_beta   90.00
_cell.angle_gamma   90.00
#
_symmetry.space_group_name_H-M   'P 1'
#
loop_
_entity.id
_entity.type
_entity.pdbx_description
1 polymer ?
#
loop_
_entity_poly.entity_id
_entity_poly.type
_entity_poly.pdbx_seq_one_letter_code
_entity_poly.pdbx_strand_id
1 'polypeptide(L)'
;MRKAAIGIGIPAFLITLGLAASVPEGGDPHSAASGKSPTAGQSAQPAANHRGLAYRYPGDAGIEEDSAVVFHETFEQGLISDLDQRWTNISNSDNEVLAFVSDAPPGSAGKRCLQMTATNGHDTGGHLWKYLDKGYDRLYARFYTKFSPDHPYVHHFVHMGSQRETLFPSGGAGSRPSGTQGFSTGIDLSASRRAVPPGDWMLYSYWCEMRSYQNLDGTGNVYYGNAFEPLTPEPAPRDKWQCVEFMIQCNSAPDVRDGEEAFWIDGKLIGRFAPGTPLGTWIRDKFHVTGVYNTNPQPFEGFLWRTSNEVKINCFWLLYYMASVFENDYTPNDTTIPYNGAKGQVLFDDIVLATQYIGPLAVEPPTGGQSGCDFNGDGRTNIVDVVRLVQMFLRDPQDKRTDYDGDGNCTLGDAITLLIDIVKGNC
;
A
#
# COMPACT_ATOMS: atom_id res chain seq x y z
N MET A 1 16.91 -1.79 42.35
CA MET A 1 18.13 -0.94 42.15
C MET A 1 18.74 -1.39 40.82
N ARG A 2 18.98 -0.62 39.76
CA ARG A 2 18.85 0.80 39.41
C ARG A 2 18.19 0.86 38.01
N LYS A 3 17.29 1.80 37.78
CA LYS A 3 16.83 2.23 36.44
C LYS A 3 17.86 3.20 35.87
N ALA A 4 18.23 3.06 34.59
CA ALA A 4 18.98 4.08 33.86
C ALA A 4 18.05 4.66 32.79
N ALA A 5 17.62 5.91 33.01
CA ALA A 5 16.98 6.73 32.01
C ALA A 5 18.06 7.59 31.34
N ILE A 6 18.13 7.59 30.01
CA ILE A 6 18.94 8.54 29.25
C ILE A 6 17.97 9.48 28.56
N GLY A 7 17.79 10.66 29.15
CA GLY A 7 17.09 11.78 28.52
C GLY A 7 18.06 12.52 27.60
N ILE A 8 17.61 12.82 26.39
CA ILE A 8 18.31 13.72 25.45
C ILE A 8 17.45 14.97 25.33
N GLY A 9 17.94 16.08 25.90
CA GLY A 9 17.34 17.40 25.77
C GLY A 9 17.68 18.03 24.42
N ILE A 10 16.70 18.65 23.79
CA ILE A 10 16.85 19.48 22.58
C ILE A 10 16.91 20.95 23.03
N PRO A 11 17.92 21.75 22.66
CA PRO A 11 17.89 23.19 22.92
C PRO A 11 17.09 23.90 21.83
N ALA A 12 16.16 24.75 22.26
CA ALA A 12 15.49 25.73 21.42
C ALA A 12 16.49 26.83 21.00
N PHE A 13 16.53 27.16 19.70
CA PHE A 13 17.23 28.37 19.23
C PHE A 13 16.33 29.24 18.35
N LEU A 14 16.37 30.53 18.68
CA LEU A 14 15.65 31.64 18.06
C LEU A 14 16.01 31.80 16.57
N ILE A 15 14.99 32.07 15.76
CA ILE A 15 15.10 32.55 14.39
C ILE A 15 15.36 34.07 14.42
N THR A 16 16.52 34.51 13.92
CA THR A 16 16.76 35.91 13.54
C THR A 16 16.77 36.05 12.02
N LEU A 17 15.85 36.88 11.54
CA LEU A 17 15.68 37.32 10.15
C LEU A 17 16.84 38.27 9.77
N GLY A 18 17.51 38.03 8.65
CA GLY A 18 18.56 38.91 8.10
C GLY A 18 18.45 39.04 6.59
N LEU A 19 18.36 40.29 6.11
CA LEU A 19 18.08 40.73 4.75
C LEU A 19 19.19 40.42 3.70
N ALA A 20 18.69 40.10 2.50
CA ALA A 20 19.16 40.36 1.13
C ALA A 20 20.59 40.87 0.83
N ALA A 21 21.20 40.26 -0.20
CA ALA A 21 21.98 40.95 -1.22
C ALA A 21 21.87 40.22 -2.59
N SER A 22 21.58 40.99 -3.65
CA SER A 22 21.58 40.65 -5.07
C SER A 22 23.01 40.46 -5.62
N VAL A 23 23.27 39.85 -6.78
CA VAL A 23 23.38 40.40 -8.18
C VAL A 23 24.14 39.30 -9.02
N PRO A 24 24.22 39.25 -10.37
CA PRO A 24 23.23 39.16 -11.46
C PRO A 24 23.40 37.93 -12.41
N GLU A 25 22.53 37.86 -13.41
CA GLU A 25 22.48 37.00 -14.61
C GLU A 25 23.74 37.00 -15.50
N GLY A 26 23.92 35.90 -16.26
CA GLY A 26 24.84 35.86 -17.40
C GLY A 26 24.78 34.56 -18.21
N GLY A 27 23.96 34.56 -19.27
CA GLY A 27 24.33 34.10 -20.62
C GLY A 27 24.44 32.60 -20.94
N ASP A 28 23.39 32.07 -21.56
CA ASP A 28 23.46 31.01 -22.60
C ASP A 28 23.78 31.64 -23.97
N PRO A 29 24.44 30.97 -24.94
CA PRO A 29 23.67 30.06 -25.81
C PRO A 29 24.40 28.88 -26.52
N HIS A 30 23.58 27.86 -26.82
CA HIS A 30 23.56 26.94 -27.98
C HIS A 30 24.76 26.02 -28.31
N SER A 31 24.49 24.69 -28.34
CA SER A 31 24.54 23.90 -29.59
C SER A 31 23.91 22.52 -29.43
N ALA A 32 23.18 22.09 -30.46
CA ALA A 32 22.44 20.85 -30.57
C ALA A 32 23.33 19.65 -30.91
N ALA A 33 22.96 18.46 -30.43
CA ALA A 33 23.31 17.20 -31.07
C ALA A 33 22.20 16.17 -30.86
N SER A 34 21.55 15.81 -31.95
CA SER A 34 20.53 14.77 -32.04
C SER A 34 21.15 13.38 -31.85
N GLY A 35 20.84 12.71 -30.75
CA GLY A 35 21.10 11.29 -30.53
C GLY A 35 19.77 10.55 -30.43
N LYS A 36 19.54 9.56 -31.30
CA LYS A 36 18.35 8.69 -31.28
C LYS A 36 18.33 7.89 -29.97
N SER A 37 17.31 8.12 -29.14
CA SER A 37 17.05 7.32 -27.94
C SER A 37 16.63 5.89 -28.31
N PRO A 38 17.17 4.85 -27.66
CA PRO A 38 16.65 3.50 -27.78
C PRO A 38 15.30 3.39 -27.05
N THR A 39 14.39 2.65 -27.65
CA THR A 39 13.03 2.37 -27.20
C THR A 39 13.05 1.77 -25.79
N ALA A 40 12.53 2.51 -24.80
CA ALA A 40 12.25 1.99 -23.48
C ALA A 40 11.25 0.83 -23.59
N GLY A 41 11.59 -0.33 -23.02
CA GLY A 41 10.67 -1.43 -22.85
C GLY A 41 9.45 -0.94 -22.07
N GLN A 42 8.27 -1.08 -22.65
CA GLN A 42 7.02 -0.83 -21.95
C GLN A 42 6.92 -1.84 -20.80
N SER A 43 7.21 -1.39 -19.57
CA SER A 43 6.80 -2.12 -18.38
C SER A 43 5.28 -2.21 -18.43
N ALA A 44 4.75 -3.44 -18.41
CA ALA A 44 3.31 -3.68 -18.35
C ALA A 44 2.75 -2.90 -17.16
N GLN A 45 1.72 -2.08 -17.38
CA GLN A 45 1.09 -1.30 -16.31
C GLN A 45 0.72 -2.24 -15.14
N PRO A 46 1.05 -1.89 -13.90
CA PRO A 46 0.44 -2.52 -12.73
C PRO A 46 -1.07 -2.48 -12.91
N ALA A 47 -1.71 -3.62 -12.72
CA ALA A 47 -3.10 -3.90 -12.99
C ALA A 47 -4.05 -2.77 -12.57
N ALA A 48 -4.28 -1.81 -13.46
CA ALA A 48 -5.46 -0.97 -13.42
C ALA A 48 -6.56 -1.80 -14.08
N ASN A 49 -7.44 -2.41 -13.28
CA ASN A 49 -8.60 -3.19 -13.72
C ASN A 49 -8.38 -4.66 -14.13
N HIS A 50 -7.28 -5.31 -13.74
CA HIS A 50 -7.16 -6.78 -13.89
C HIS A 50 -7.62 -7.48 -12.61
N ARG A 51 -8.39 -8.56 -12.77
CA ARG A 51 -8.72 -9.49 -11.68
C ARG A 51 -7.40 -10.05 -11.10
N GLY A 52 -7.11 -9.74 -9.84
CA GLY A 52 -5.92 -10.21 -9.13
C GLY A 52 -5.98 -11.70 -8.78
N LEU A 53 -4.90 -12.22 -8.17
CA LEU A 53 -4.81 -13.62 -7.73
C LEU A 53 -6.04 -14.10 -6.96
N ALA A 54 -6.52 -13.30 -6.00
CA ALA A 54 -7.65 -13.62 -5.12
C ALA A 54 -8.94 -13.92 -5.89
N TYR A 55 -9.09 -13.43 -7.13
CA TYR A 55 -10.23 -13.78 -7.99
C TYR A 55 -10.37 -15.29 -8.24
N ARG A 56 -9.26 -16.03 -8.23
CA ARG A 56 -9.25 -17.50 -8.40
C ARG A 56 -9.49 -18.26 -7.10
N TYR A 57 -9.47 -17.57 -5.96
CA TYR A 57 -9.52 -18.13 -4.62
C TYR A 57 -10.60 -17.39 -3.81
N PRO A 58 -11.89 -17.70 -4.01
CA PRO A 58 -12.95 -17.11 -3.20
C PRO A 58 -12.71 -17.28 -1.70
N GLY A 59 -12.86 -16.20 -0.93
CA GLY A 59 -12.51 -16.16 0.48
C GLY A 59 -11.05 -16.49 0.77
N ASP A 60 -10.16 -16.34 -0.22
CA ASP A 60 -8.75 -16.76 -0.20
C ASP A 60 -8.50 -18.25 0.07
N ALA A 61 -9.53 -19.09 -0.06
CA ALA A 61 -9.38 -20.52 0.22
C ALA A 61 -8.34 -21.17 -0.72
N GLY A 62 -7.22 -21.62 -0.15
CA GLY A 62 -6.12 -22.27 -0.88
C GLY A 62 -5.20 -21.31 -1.63
N ILE A 63 -5.28 -20.00 -1.37
CA ILE A 63 -4.40 -19.01 -2.04
C ILE A 63 -2.93 -19.23 -1.69
N GLU A 64 -2.62 -19.76 -0.50
CA GLU A 64 -1.26 -20.08 -0.05
C GLU A 64 -0.52 -21.08 -0.94
N GLU A 65 -1.26 -21.90 -1.67
CA GLU A 65 -0.70 -22.91 -2.57
C GLU A 65 -0.41 -22.34 -3.97
N ASP A 66 -0.83 -21.10 -4.28
CA ASP A 66 -0.50 -20.48 -5.56
C ASP A 66 1.00 -20.18 -5.64
N SER A 67 1.63 -20.61 -6.74
CA SER A 67 3.06 -20.39 -6.97
C SER A 67 3.53 -18.93 -6.96
N ALA A 68 2.62 -17.97 -7.13
CA ALA A 68 2.93 -16.55 -7.03
C ALA A 68 2.97 -16.07 -5.56
N VAL A 69 2.32 -16.77 -4.63
CA VAL A 69 2.26 -16.42 -3.21
C VAL A 69 3.57 -16.81 -2.52
N VAL A 70 4.02 -15.88 -1.68
CA VAL A 70 5.31 -15.90 -0.99
C VAL A 70 5.10 -16.10 0.51
N PHE A 71 4.05 -15.50 1.06
CA PHE A 71 3.70 -15.57 2.47
C PHE A 71 2.19 -15.34 2.61
N HIS A 72 1.56 -16.07 3.53
CA HIS A 72 0.14 -15.97 3.87
C HIS A 72 -0.02 -16.06 5.39
N GLU A 73 -0.82 -15.17 5.98
CA GLU A 73 -1.22 -15.22 7.39
C GLU A 73 -2.69 -14.81 7.52
N THR A 74 -3.49 -15.72 8.08
CA THR A 74 -4.93 -15.52 8.37
C THR A 74 -5.19 -15.32 9.86
N PHE A 75 -4.17 -15.45 10.71
CA PHE A 75 -4.30 -15.44 12.17
C PHE A 75 -5.24 -16.50 12.76
N GLU A 76 -5.78 -17.43 11.98
CA GLU A 76 -6.75 -18.45 12.43
C GLU A 76 -6.12 -19.57 13.28
N GLN A 77 -4.79 -19.68 13.30
CA GLN A 77 -4.07 -20.78 13.95
C GLN A 77 -3.16 -20.32 15.10
N GLY A 78 -3.15 -21.11 16.18
CA GLY A 78 -2.27 -20.93 17.34
C GLY A 78 -2.69 -19.81 18.30
N LEU A 79 -1.79 -19.50 19.21
CA LEU A 79 -1.84 -18.40 20.18
C LEU A 79 -0.88 -17.28 19.77
N ILE A 80 -0.95 -16.12 20.43
CA ILE A 80 0.00 -15.01 20.22
C ILE A 80 1.45 -15.47 20.45
N SER A 81 1.67 -16.37 21.41
CA SER A 81 2.98 -16.97 21.68
C SER A 81 3.52 -17.83 20.56
N ASP A 82 2.69 -18.27 19.61
CA ASP A 82 3.09 -19.12 18.49
C ASP A 82 3.44 -18.30 17.24
N LEU A 83 3.27 -16.97 17.29
CA LEU A 83 3.57 -16.10 16.15
C LEU A 83 5.06 -16.14 15.77
N ASP A 84 5.96 -16.42 16.72
CA ASP A 84 7.41 -16.51 16.48
C ASP A 84 7.81 -17.69 15.57
N GLN A 85 6.90 -18.65 15.38
CA GLN A 85 7.07 -19.75 14.43
C GLN A 85 6.86 -19.31 12.98
N ARG A 86 6.14 -18.21 12.76
CA ARG A 86 5.76 -17.71 11.43
C ARG A 86 6.39 -16.36 11.09
N TRP A 87 6.64 -15.54 12.11
CA TRP A 87 7.22 -14.20 12.03
C TRP A 87 8.63 -14.19 12.61
N THR A 88 9.55 -13.53 11.92
CA THR A 88 10.97 -13.48 12.28
C THR A 88 11.23 -12.65 13.54
N ASN A 89 10.48 -11.57 13.73
CA ASN A 89 10.58 -10.74 14.93
C ASN A 89 9.24 -10.14 15.30
N ILE A 90 9.01 -9.98 16.61
CA ILE A 90 7.74 -9.52 17.18
C ILE A 90 8.03 -8.44 18.21
N SER A 91 7.26 -7.36 18.18
CA SER A 91 7.18 -6.38 19.27
C SER A 91 5.81 -6.47 19.92
N ASN A 92 5.80 -6.90 21.19
CA ASN A 92 4.60 -7.05 22.01
C ASN A 92 4.92 -6.65 23.46
N SER A 93 5.05 -5.34 23.72
CA SER A 93 5.46 -4.83 25.03
C SER A 93 4.54 -5.36 26.14
N ASP A 94 5.14 -5.91 27.20
CA ASP A 94 4.47 -6.51 28.35
C ASP A 94 3.40 -7.58 28.03
N ASN A 95 3.37 -8.07 26.78
CA ASN A 95 2.30 -8.89 26.20
C ASN A 95 0.92 -8.20 26.16
N GLU A 96 0.87 -6.88 26.12
CA GLU A 96 -0.38 -6.09 26.15
C GLU A 96 -0.71 -5.42 24.80
N VAL A 97 0.22 -5.43 23.85
CA VAL A 97 0.06 -4.78 22.54
C VAL A 97 -0.72 -5.66 21.55
N LEU A 98 -0.42 -6.96 21.52
CA LEU A 98 -1.00 -7.91 20.56
C LEU A 98 -2.09 -8.78 21.19
N ALA A 99 -3.24 -8.88 20.53
CA ALA A 99 -4.31 -9.80 20.91
C ALA A 99 -5.04 -10.36 19.69
N PHE A 100 -5.59 -11.57 19.80
CA PHE A 100 -6.58 -12.06 18.83
C PHE A 100 -7.98 -11.69 19.30
N VAL A 101 -8.80 -11.16 18.40
CA VAL A 101 -10.19 -10.75 18.67
C VAL A 101 -11.14 -11.33 17.63
N SER A 102 -12.40 -11.51 18.00
CA SER A 102 -13.44 -12.05 17.10
C SER A 102 -14.00 -10.95 16.19
N ASP A 103 -13.35 -10.72 15.06
CA ASP A 103 -13.79 -9.90 13.94
C ASP A 103 -13.11 -10.46 12.67
N ALA A 104 -13.61 -10.15 11.48
CA ALA A 104 -13.02 -10.56 10.21
C ALA A 104 -13.47 -9.61 9.08
N PRO A 105 -12.65 -9.40 8.04
CA PRO A 105 -13.05 -8.67 6.85
C PRO A 105 -14.29 -9.28 6.17
N PRO A 106 -15.19 -8.48 5.59
CA PRO A 106 -16.29 -9.00 4.80
C PRO A 106 -15.80 -9.91 3.67
N GLY A 107 -16.33 -11.14 3.60
CA GLY A 107 -15.93 -12.14 2.61
C GLY A 107 -14.77 -13.03 3.03
N SER A 108 -14.13 -12.77 4.18
CA SER A 108 -13.15 -13.68 4.76
C SER A 108 -13.83 -14.94 5.31
N ALA A 109 -13.16 -16.08 5.19
CA ALA A 109 -13.56 -17.33 5.85
C ALA A 109 -13.12 -17.38 7.33
N GLY A 110 -12.28 -16.42 7.75
CA GLY A 110 -11.77 -16.27 9.11
C GLY A 110 -12.85 -15.91 10.14
N LYS A 111 -12.51 -16.09 11.40
CA LYS A 111 -13.35 -15.77 12.56
C LYS A 111 -12.65 -14.88 13.56
N ARG A 112 -11.35 -14.66 13.40
CA ARG A 112 -10.56 -13.82 14.29
C ARG A 112 -9.46 -13.10 13.53
N CYS A 113 -9.14 -11.91 13.99
CA CYS A 113 -8.08 -11.09 13.43
C CYS A 113 -7.06 -10.71 14.51
N LEU A 114 -5.92 -10.15 14.09
CA LEU A 114 -4.95 -9.57 15.00
C LEU A 114 -5.36 -8.14 15.37
N GLN A 115 -5.48 -7.83 16.65
CA GLN A 115 -5.54 -6.47 17.16
C GLN A 115 -4.15 -6.02 17.63
N MET A 116 -3.73 -4.84 17.22
CA MET A 116 -2.62 -4.11 17.83
C MET A 116 -3.14 -2.90 18.61
N THR A 117 -2.67 -2.72 19.84
CA THR A 117 -3.01 -1.58 20.71
C THR A 117 -1.77 -0.78 21.04
N ALA A 118 -1.83 0.52 20.81
CA ALA A 118 -0.80 1.46 21.25
C ALA A 118 -1.32 2.28 22.44
N THR A 119 -0.57 2.35 23.53
CA THR A 119 -1.01 3.03 24.77
C THR A 119 -0.06 4.17 25.16
N ASN A 120 -0.57 5.41 25.14
CA ASN A 120 0.21 6.60 25.46
C ASN A 120 0.76 6.53 26.90
N GLY A 121 2.07 6.76 27.05
CA GLY A 121 2.78 6.69 28.32
C GLY A 121 3.19 5.27 28.75
N HIS A 122 2.88 4.25 27.94
CA HIS A 122 3.28 2.85 28.20
C HIS A 122 4.07 2.26 27.03
N ASP A 123 3.54 2.34 25.81
CA ASP A 123 4.15 1.82 24.59
C ASP A 123 3.87 2.76 23.39
N THR A 124 4.37 2.41 22.21
CA THR A 124 4.16 3.18 20.97
C THR A 124 3.54 2.31 19.87
N GLY A 125 2.86 1.23 20.24
CA GLY A 125 2.38 0.18 19.36
C GLY A 125 3.35 -0.99 19.28
N GLY A 126 3.22 -1.79 18.23
CA GLY A 126 3.95 -3.04 18.07
C GLY A 126 4.06 -3.45 16.62
N HIS A 127 4.59 -4.65 16.41
CA HIS A 127 4.76 -5.15 15.06
C HIS A 127 4.92 -6.65 14.96
N LEU A 128 4.69 -7.13 13.74
CA LEU A 128 5.19 -8.41 13.25
C LEU A 128 6.13 -8.16 12.06
N TRP A 129 7.34 -8.72 12.11
CA TRP A 129 8.36 -8.58 11.09
C TRP A 129 8.65 -9.93 10.45
N LYS A 130 8.54 -10.01 9.13
CA LYS A 130 8.84 -11.20 8.35
C LYS A 130 10.05 -10.94 7.47
N TYR A 131 11.13 -11.68 7.72
CA TYR A 131 12.23 -11.83 6.78
C TYR A 131 11.91 -12.99 5.83
N LEU A 132 12.12 -12.80 4.53
CA LEU A 132 11.81 -13.76 3.48
C LEU A 132 13.06 -14.56 3.12
N ASP A 133 12.90 -15.87 2.93
CA ASP A 133 14.01 -16.78 2.63
C ASP A 133 14.68 -16.51 1.27
N LYS A 134 13.93 -15.91 0.34
CA LYS A 134 14.41 -15.50 -0.98
C LYS A 134 14.06 -14.04 -1.24
N GLY A 135 14.90 -13.40 -2.05
CA GLY A 135 14.70 -12.02 -2.49
C GLY A 135 13.91 -11.92 -3.79
N TYR A 136 13.13 -10.85 -3.94
CA TYR A 136 12.30 -10.58 -5.12
C TYR A 136 12.64 -9.24 -5.77
N ASP A 137 12.44 -9.18 -7.10
CA ASP A 137 12.50 -7.93 -7.85
C ASP A 137 11.17 -7.18 -7.86
N ARG A 138 10.06 -7.91 -7.75
CA ARG A 138 8.71 -7.38 -7.62
C ARG A 138 7.99 -8.14 -6.52
N LEU A 139 7.36 -7.40 -5.61
CA LEU A 139 6.53 -7.98 -4.58
C LEU A 139 5.34 -7.06 -4.31
N TYR A 140 4.17 -7.68 -4.20
CA TYR A 140 2.93 -7.07 -3.76
C TYR A 140 2.67 -7.53 -2.33
N ALA A 141 2.16 -6.64 -1.51
CA ALA A 141 1.59 -6.95 -0.21
C ALA A 141 0.12 -6.55 -0.22
N ARG A 142 -0.75 -7.43 0.28
CA ARG A 142 -2.15 -7.15 0.60
C ARG A 142 -2.40 -7.51 2.05
N PHE A 143 -3.11 -6.65 2.75
CA PHE A 143 -3.66 -6.94 4.08
C PHE A 143 -4.98 -6.20 4.24
N TYR A 144 -5.77 -6.64 5.21
CA TYR A 144 -6.97 -5.91 5.63
C TYR A 144 -6.69 -5.17 6.91
N THR A 145 -7.24 -3.97 7.02
CA THR A 145 -7.14 -3.18 8.24
C THR A 145 -8.47 -2.54 8.62
N LYS A 146 -8.70 -2.40 9.93
CA LYS A 146 -9.82 -1.66 10.50
C LYS A 146 -9.36 -0.86 11.71
N PHE A 147 -9.46 0.46 11.64
CA PHE A 147 -9.13 1.35 12.74
C PHE A 147 -10.33 1.48 13.70
N SER A 148 -10.05 1.63 15.00
CA SER A 148 -11.07 1.89 16.03
C SER A 148 -11.90 3.17 15.74
N PRO A 149 -13.16 3.26 16.19
CA PRO A 149 -14.04 4.41 15.90
C PRO A 149 -13.49 5.79 16.30
N ASP A 150 -12.69 5.83 17.36
CA ASP A 150 -12.05 7.01 17.95
C ASP A 150 -10.54 7.07 17.70
N HIS A 151 -10.03 6.27 16.76
CA HIS A 151 -8.60 6.15 16.48
C HIS A 151 -7.95 7.53 16.21
N PRO A 152 -6.79 7.84 16.83
CA PRO A 152 -6.03 9.06 16.57
C PRO A 152 -5.27 8.99 15.22
N TYR A 153 -4.37 9.92 14.92
CA TYR A 153 -3.51 9.78 13.72
C TYR A 153 -2.53 8.61 13.86
N VAL A 154 -1.96 8.15 12.75
CA VAL A 154 -0.88 7.14 12.76
C VAL A 154 0.46 7.80 12.44
N HIS A 155 1.54 7.39 13.11
CA HIS A 155 2.88 7.91 12.83
C HIS A 155 3.59 7.11 11.73
N HIS A 156 3.69 5.79 11.89
CA HIS A 156 4.12 4.87 10.84
C HIS A 156 3.29 3.58 10.85
N PHE A 157 3.15 2.99 9.68
CA PHE A 157 2.29 1.85 9.41
C PHE A 157 3.06 0.80 8.59
N VAL A 158 2.37 -0.01 7.78
CA VAL A 158 2.95 -1.23 7.19
C VAL A 158 4.04 -0.92 6.15
N HIS A 159 5.21 -1.58 6.27
CA HIS A 159 6.33 -1.42 5.34
C HIS A 159 6.70 -2.71 4.59
N MET A 160 7.35 -2.54 3.45
CA MET A 160 7.99 -3.61 2.67
C MET A 160 9.30 -3.08 2.06
N GLY A 161 10.30 -3.94 1.88
CA GLY A 161 11.57 -3.50 1.32
C GLY A 161 12.68 -4.53 1.33
N SER A 162 13.91 -4.03 1.35
CA SER A 162 15.15 -4.79 1.40
C SER A 162 15.92 -4.49 2.68
N GLN A 163 16.35 -5.53 3.38
CA GLN A 163 17.23 -5.48 4.54
C GLN A 163 18.38 -6.48 4.37
N ARG A 164 19.63 -6.02 4.40
CA ARG A 164 20.82 -6.88 4.23
C ARG A 164 21.72 -6.97 5.46
N GLU A 165 21.67 -5.99 6.35
CA GLU A 165 22.64 -5.90 7.45
C GLU A 165 22.22 -6.67 8.69
N THR A 166 20.92 -6.95 8.84
CA THR A 166 20.35 -7.62 10.01
C THR A 166 19.09 -8.40 9.65
N LEU A 167 18.71 -9.38 10.47
CA LEU A 167 17.43 -10.10 10.34
C LEU A 167 16.28 -9.37 11.03
N PHE A 168 16.56 -8.29 11.77
CA PHE A 168 15.60 -7.52 12.55
C PHE A 168 15.20 -6.23 11.83
N PRO A 169 14.01 -5.67 12.11
CA PRO A 169 13.65 -4.37 11.57
C PRO A 169 14.66 -3.31 12.03
N SER A 170 15.03 -2.42 11.11
CA SER A 170 15.84 -1.24 11.43
C SER A 170 15.24 0.00 10.77
N GLY A 171 15.07 1.07 11.54
CA GLY A 171 14.74 2.38 10.97
C GLY A 171 15.95 3.00 10.25
N GLY A 172 15.68 3.97 9.37
CA GLY A 172 16.70 4.71 8.63
C GLY A 172 16.61 6.23 8.78
N ALA A 173 15.77 6.73 9.70
CA ALA A 173 15.51 8.15 9.87
C ALA A 173 16.80 8.95 10.12
N GLY A 174 16.92 10.09 9.45
CA GLY A 174 18.10 10.95 9.47
C GLY A 174 19.20 10.56 8.47
N SER A 175 19.11 9.38 7.84
CA SER A 175 20.14 8.85 6.93
C SER A 175 19.60 8.53 5.53
N ARG A 176 20.47 8.60 4.53
CA ARG A 176 20.17 8.20 3.15
C ARG A 176 20.75 6.81 2.88
N PRO A 177 19.96 5.82 2.43
CA PRO A 177 20.48 4.52 2.03
C PRO A 177 21.55 4.62 0.94
N SER A 178 22.56 3.75 0.95
CA SER A 178 23.63 3.74 -0.06
C SER A 178 23.23 3.13 -1.41
N GLY A 179 22.09 2.44 -1.48
CA GLY A 179 21.64 1.65 -2.63
C GLY A 179 22.21 0.22 -2.67
N THR A 180 23.18 -0.08 -1.79
CA THR A 180 23.74 -1.44 -1.60
C THR A 180 23.30 -2.09 -0.28
N GLN A 181 22.79 -1.30 0.66
CA GLN A 181 22.37 -1.73 2.00
C GLN A 181 20.89 -2.16 2.06
N GLY A 182 20.02 -1.43 1.37
CA GLY A 182 18.58 -1.67 1.41
C GLY A 182 17.78 -0.45 0.95
N PHE A 183 16.47 -0.62 0.97
CA PHE A 183 15.45 0.39 0.68
C PHE A 183 14.14 -0.04 1.33
N SER A 184 13.18 0.87 1.49
CA SER A 184 11.85 0.54 1.97
C SER A 184 10.80 1.50 1.44
N THR A 185 9.56 1.03 1.38
CA THR A 185 8.37 1.87 1.25
C THR A 185 7.40 1.48 2.36
N GLY A 186 6.73 2.46 2.96
CA GLY A 186 5.59 2.27 3.85
C GLY A 186 4.31 2.70 3.18
N ILE A 187 3.23 1.93 3.33
CA ILE A 187 1.87 2.42 3.11
C ILE A 187 1.42 3.10 4.40
N ASP A 188 1.57 4.42 4.41
CA ASP A 188 1.44 5.28 5.58
C ASP A 188 0.19 6.18 5.50
N LEU A 189 -0.02 6.96 6.54
CA LEU A 189 -1.14 7.90 6.66
C LEU A 189 -0.62 9.33 6.86
N SER A 190 -0.95 10.22 5.93
CA SER A 190 -0.63 11.63 6.01
C SER A 190 -1.52 12.29 7.07
N ALA A 191 -0.90 12.81 8.14
CA ALA A 191 -1.57 13.57 9.20
C ALA A 191 -1.77 15.06 8.84
N SER A 192 -2.04 15.37 7.57
CA SER A 192 -2.18 16.77 7.12
C SER A 192 -3.32 17.47 7.89
N ARG A 193 -3.21 18.78 8.16
CA ARG A 193 -4.18 19.55 8.98
C ARG A 193 -5.63 19.55 8.44
N ARG A 194 -5.87 18.97 7.26
CA ARG A 194 -7.20 18.83 6.63
C ARG A 194 -7.72 17.40 6.67
N ALA A 195 -6.87 16.42 6.95
CA ALA A 195 -7.27 15.03 7.08
C ALA A 195 -8.06 14.83 8.39
N VAL A 196 -8.93 13.83 8.40
CA VAL A 196 -9.56 13.33 9.63
C VAL A 196 -8.73 12.13 10.09
N PRO A 197 -8.49 11.95 11.41
CA PRO A 197 -7.85 10.74 11.91
C PRO A 197 -8.49 9.47 11.33
N PRO A 198 -7.69 8.47 10.90
CA PRO A 198 -6.27 8.33 11.18
C PRO A 198 -5.32 8.97 10.15
N GLY A 199 -5.85 9.57 9.07
CA GLY A 199 -5.10 10.26 8.02
C GLY A 199 -5.50 9.82 6.61
N ASP A 200 -4.81 10.36 5.60
CA ASP A 200 -4.99 10.01 4.19
C ASP A 200 -3.91 9.04 3.73
N TRP A 201 -4.27 8.00 2.96
CA TRP A 201 -3.30 7.01 2.46
C TRP A 201 -2.23 7.62 1.56
N MET A 202 -0.97 7.24 1.79
CA MET A 202 0.20 7.65 1.00
C MET A 202 1.32 6.61 1.04
N LEU A 203 2.30 6.72 0.14
CA LEU A 203 3.55 5.98 0.28
C LEU A 203 4.66 6.84 0.90
N TYR A 204 5.46 6.22 1.76
CA TYR A 204 6.56 6.86 2.47
C TYR A 204 7.87 6.07 2.31
N SER A 205 8.78 6.58 1.48
CA SER A 205 9.82 5.75 0.86
C SER A 205 11.24 6.22 1.18
N TYR A 206 12.15 5.25 1.39
CA TYR A 206 13.59 5.43 1.57
C TYR A 206 14.36 4.68 0.48
N TRP A 207 15.16 5.40 -0.32
CA TRP A 207 16.05 4.82 -1.34
C TRP A 207 17.28 5.70 -1.58
N CYS A 208 18.23 5.24 -2.40
CA CYS A 208 19.54 5.90 -2.51
C CYS A 208 19.56 7.25 -3.22
N GLU A 209 18.50 7.60 -3.95
CA GLU A 209 18.35 8.90 -4.62
C GLU A 209 17.24 9.75 -3.98
N MET A 210 16.78 9.39 -2.77
CA MET A 210 15.79 10.18 -2.04
C MET A 210 16.27 11.61 -1.79
N ARG A 211 15.31 12.52 -1.70
CA ARG A 211 15.55 13.94 -1.42
C ARG A 211 15.53 14.22 0.08
N SER A 212 16.27 15.25 0.49
CA SER A 212 16.25 15.79 1.84
C SER A 212 15.10 16.80 1.98
N TYR A 213 14.54 16.87 3.20
CA TYR A 213 13.54 17.87 3.54
C TYR A 213 14.11 19.30 3.72
N GLN A 214 15.43 19.44 3.85
CA GLN A 214 16.07 20.67 4.34
C GLN A 214 15.96 21.83 3.34
N ASN A 215 16.33 21.58 2.08
CA ASN A 215 16.34 22.59 1.02
C ASN A 215 15.23 22.36 -0.01
N LEU A 216 14.74 23.44 -0.63
CA LEU A 216 13.63 23.37 -1.60
C LEU A 216 13.90 22.45 -2.78
N ASP A 217 15.15 22.38 -3.24
CA ASP A 217 15.60 21.51 -4.33
C ASP A 217 15.76 20.04 -3.91
N GLY A 218 15.59 19.72 -2.63
CA GLY A 218 15.77 18.37 -2.09
C GLY A 218 17.21 18.05 -1.68
N THR A 219 18.12 19.03 -1.67
CA THR A 219 19.49 18.82 -1.19
C THR A 219 19.58 18.93 0.34
N GLY A 220 20.60 18.30 0.92
CA GLY A 220 20.82 18.31 2.36
C GLY A 220 21.69 17.16 2.85
N ASN A 221 21.84 17.07 4.16
CA ASN A 221 22.56 16.02 4.87
C ASN A 221 21.68 15.22 5.84
N VAL A 222 20.42 15.63 6.06
CA VAL A 222 19.45 14.91 6.89
C VAL A 222 18.31 14.43 6.00
N TYR A 223 18.01 13.14 6.09
CA TYR A 223 17.06 12.46 5.20
C TYR A 223 15.99 11.74 6.00
N TYR A 224 14.73 12.04 5.70
CA TYR A 224 13.56 11.29 6.14
C TYR A 224 12.85 10.75 4.91
N GLY A 225 11.95 9.79 5.06
CA GLY A 225 11.23 9.18 3.95
C GLY A 225 10.57 10.24 3.09
N ASN A 226 10.55 10.02 1.79
CA ASN A 226 9.87 10.93 0.87
C ASN A 226 8.41 10.54 0.75
N ALA A 227 7.54 11.54 0.69
CA ALA A 227 6.09 11.34 0.66
C ALA A 227 5.56 11.35 -0.79
N PHE A 228 4.73 10.34 -1.08
CA PHE A 228 4.10 10.12 -2.37
C PHE A 228 2.59 9.99 -2.17
N GLU A 229 1.91 11.14 -2.21
CA GLU A 229 0.46 11.25 -2.02
C GLU A 229 -0.28 11.07 -3.36
N PRO A 230 -1.50 10.51 -3.35
CA PRO A 230 -2.28 10.32 -4.57
C PRO A 230 -2.86 11.64 -5.11
N LEU A 231 -3.29 11.61 -6.37
CA LEU A 231 -3.90 12.79 -7.03
C LEU A 231 -5.14 13.30 -6.27
N THR A 232 -5.97 12.36 -5.82
CA THR A 232 -7.11 12.62 -4.96
C THR A 232 -6.82 12.00 -3.60
N PRO A 233 -6.79 12.77 -2.50
CA PRO A 233 -6.64 12.22 -1.16
C PRO A 233 -7.67 11.13 -0.89
N GLU A 234 -7.23 10.02 -0.32
CA GLU A 234 -8.08 8.88 0.04
C GLU A 234 -7.99 8.67 1.56
N PRO A 235 -8.96 9.18 2.33
CA PRO A 235 -8.96 9.04 3.78
C PRO A 235 -9.16 7.59 4.20
N ALA A 236 -8.39 7.15 5.20
CA ALA A 236 -8.67 5.87 5.83
C ALA A 236 -9.94 5.96 6.70
N PRO A 237 -10.93 5.07 6.51
CA PRO A 237 -12.12 5.07 7.34
C PRO A 237 -11.82 4.49 8.73
N ARG A 238 -12.59 4.94 9.73
CA ARG A 238 -12.67 4.30 11.05
C ARG A 238 -13.87 3.38 11.11
N ASP A 239 -13.76 2.35 11.94
CA ASP A 239 -14.77 1.30 12.16
C ASP A 239 -15.22 0.59 10.88
N LYS A 240 -14.34 0.52 9.89
CA LYS A 240 -14.59 -0.16 8.61
C LYS A 240 -13.35 -0.92 8.17
N TRP A 241 -13.55 -2.16 7.75
CA TRP A 241 -12.52 -2.94 7.08
C TRP A 241 -12.20 -2.37 5.71
N GLN A 242 -10.92 -2.32 5.38
CA GLN A 242 -10.42 -1.85 4.09
C GLN A 242 -9.34 -2.81 3.59
N CYS A 243 -9.40 -3.17 2.31
CA CYS A 243 -8.33 -3.89 1.64
C CYS A 243 -7.24 -2.88 1.26
N VAL A 244 -6.03 -3.08 1.75
CA VAL A 244 -4.88 -2.21 1.46
C VAL A 244 -3.83 -3.03 0.75
N GLU A 245 -3.38 -2.54 -0.40
CA GLU A 245 -2.38 -3.21 -1.23
C GLU A 245 -1.30 -2.23 -1.66
N PHE A 246 -0.05 -2.68 -1.70
CA PHE A 246 1.04 -1.90 -2.25
C PHE A 246 2.13 -2.78 -2.84
N MET A 247 2.92 -2.20 -3.75
CA MET A 247 3.89 -2.92 -4.55
C MET A 247 5.18 -2.13 -4.69
N ILE A 248 6.30 -2.85 -4.64
CA ILE A 248 7.60 -2.35 -5.10
C ILE A 248 8.05 -3.19 -6.28
N GLN A 249 8.53 -2.53 -7.32
CA GLN A 249 9.30 -3.11 -8.41
C GLN A 249 10.68 -2.45 -8.41
N CYS A 250 11.71 -3.24 -8.13
CA CYS A 250 13.10 -2.85 -8.26
C CYS A 250 13.43 -2.43 -9.70
N ASN A 251 14.38 -1.51 -9.86
CA ASN A 251 14.97 -1.24 -11.16
C ASN A 251 15.61 -2.50 -11.78
N SER A 252 15.56 -2.58 -13.12
CA SER A 252 16.05 -3.70 -13.93
C SER A 252 17.57 -3.84 -13.92
N ALA A 253 18.29 -2.73 -13.75
CA ALA A 253 19.74 -2.71 -13.61
C ALA A 253 20.21 -1.58 -12.65
N PRO A 254 21.39 -1.72 -12.02
CA PRO A 254 21.92 -0.79 -11.00
C PRO A 254 22.03 0.70 -11.35
N ASP A 255 21.94 1.04 -12.63
CA ASP A 255 22.11 2.38 -13.20
C ASP A 255 20.90 2.84 -14.02
N VAL A 256 19.82 2.06 -14.02
CA VAL A 256 18.59 2.34 -14.75
C VAL A 256 17.50 2.77 -13.77
N ARG A 257 16.88 3.94 -13.99
CA ARG A 257 15.79 4.47 -13.17
C ARG A 257 14.43 3.98 -13.65
N ASP A 258 14.23 2.66 -13.69
CA ASP A 258 12.97 2.05 -14.14
C ASP A 258 12.20 1.31 -13.03
N GLY A 259 12.62 1.49 -11.78
CA GLY A 259 11.86 1.04 -10.63
C GLY A 259 10.57 1.83 -10.46
N GLU A 260 9.58 1.19 -9.85
CA GLU A 260 8.28 1.80 -9.56
C GLU A 260 7.73 1.34 -8.21
N GLU A 261 6.78 2.10 -7.68
CA GLU A 261 5.89 1.69 -6.61
C GLU A 261 4.45 2.07 -6.93
N ALA A 262 3.50 1.36 -6.34
CA ALA A 262 2.08 1.62 -6.50
C ALA A 262 1.30 1.11 -5.30
N PHE A 263 0.10 1.66 -5.07
CA PHE A 263 -0.80 1.20 -4.03
C PHE A 263 -2.27 1.28 -4.45
N TRP A 264 -3.05 0.34 -3.92
CA TRP A 264 -4.47 0.18 -4.14
C TRP A 264 -5.20 0.18 -2.81
N ILE A 265 -6.41 0.72 -2.83
CA ILE A 265 -7.32 0.73 -1.71
C ILE A 265 -8.66 0.17 -2.20
N ASP A 266 -9.16 -0.86 -1.54
CA ASP A 266 -10.36 -1.61 -1.95
C ASP A 266 -10.31 -2.04 -3.44
N GLY A 267 -9.13 -2.47 -3.89
CA GLY A 267 -8.87 -2.93 -5.26
C GLY A 267 -8.76 -1.85 -6.33
N LYS A 268 -8.92 -0.56 -5.95
CA LYS A 268 -8.75 0.58 -6.85
C LYS A 268 -7.32 1.10 -6.76
N LEU A 269 -6.65 1.24 -7.91
CA LEU A 269 -5.32 1.86 -7.97
C LEU A 269 -5.43 3.35 -7.57
N ILE A 270 -4.83 3.73 -6.44
CA ILE A 270 -4.91 5.09 -5.89
C ILE A 270 -3.66 5.90 -6.25
N GLY A 271 -2.49 5.27 -6.25
CA GLY A 271 -1.23 5.90 -6.65
C GLY A 271 -0.30 4.93 -7.37
N ARG A 272 0.41 5.43 -8.38
CA ARG A 272 1.50 4.74 -9.08
C ARG A 272 2.57 5.75 -9.43
N PHE A 273 3.80 5.48 -9.01
CA PHE A 273 4.98 6.30 -9.26
C PHE A 273 5.98 5.45 -10.03
N ALA A 274 6.10 5.72 -11.32
CA ALA A 274 6.87 4.98 -12.30
C ALA A 274 7.51 5.94 -13.31
N PRO A 275 8.52 5.51 -14.09
CA PRO A 275 9.12 6.39 -15.08
C PRO A 275 8.06 6.99 -16.02
N GLY A 276 8.01 8.32 -16.06
CA GLY A 276 7.06 9.06 -16.90
C GLY A 276 5.69 9.32 -16.27
N THR A 277 5.38 8.81 -15.06
CA THR A 277 4.07 9.02 -14.42
C THR A 277 4.12 8.88 -12.89
N PRO A 278 3.40 9.71 -12.13
CA PRO A 278 2.55 10.81 -12.59
C PRO A 278 3.39 12.01 -12.99
N LEU A 279 2.72 13.04 -13.54
CA LEU A 279 3.35 14.35 -13.63
C LEU A 279 3.25 15.00 -12.24
N GLY A 280 4.35 15.58 -11.75
CA GLY A 280 4.40 16.22 -10.46
C GLY A 280 5.61 17.14 -10.29
N THR A 281 5.66 17.83 -9.17
CA THR A 281 6.75 18.75 -8.83
C THR A 281 7.36 18.33 -7.50
N TRP A 282 8.66 18.12 -7.50
CA TRP A 282 9.42 17.95 -6.28
C TRP A 282 9.52 19.27 -5.52
N ILE A 283 9.12 19.25 -4.25
CA ILE A 283 9.47 20.28 -3.28
C ILE A 283 10.05 19.57 -2.07
N ARG A 284 11.34 19.80 -1.81
CA ARG A 284 12.06 19.11 -0.73
C ARG A 284 11.98 17.57 -0.90
N ASP A 285 11.48 16.88 0.10
CA ASP A 285 11.27 15.43 0.22
C ASP A 285 9.88 14.96 -0.24
N LYS A 286 9.09 15.81 -0.93
CA LYS A 286 7.73 15.46 -1.35
C LYS A 286 7.53 15.64 -2.85
N PHE A 287 6.94 14.63 -3.49
CA PHE A 287 6.56 14.69 -4.89
C PHE A 287 5.08 15.08 -5.02
N HIS A 288 4.83 16.35 -5.28
CA HIS A 288 3.47 16.88 -5.34
C HIS A 288 2.84 16.63 -6.70
N VAL A 289 1.79 15.81 -6.74
CA VAL A 289 1.01 15.52 -7.96
C VAL A 289 -0.21 16.43 -8.13
N THR A 290 -0.50 17.25 -7.13
CA THR A 290 -1.64 18.17 -7.09
C THR A 290 -1.37 19.37 -6.17
N GLY A 291 -2.29 20.32 -6.16
CA GLY A 291 -2.28 21.47 -5.25
C GLY A 291 -1.29 22.57 -5.64
N VAL A 292 -1.16 23.55 -4.75
CA VAL A 292 -0.40 24.80 -5.01
C VAL A 292 1.10 24.60 -5.19
N TYR A 293 1.63 23.47 -4.75
CA TYR A 293 3.05 23.12 -4.88
C TYR A 293 3.37 22.36 -6.17
N ASN A 294 2.36 21.88 -6.90
CA ASN A 294 2.55 21.22 -8.18
C ASN A 294 2.73 22.26 -9.31
N THR A 295 3.84 22.98 -9.28
CA THR A 295 4.16 24.05 -10.24
C THR A 295 5.09 23.53 -11.33
N ASN A 296 4.69 23.66 -12.60
CA ASN A 296 5.42 23.12 -13.76
C ASN A 296 5.69 21.59 -13.67
N PRO A 297 4.64 20.76 -13.56
CA PRO A 297 4.76 19.34 -13.30
C PRO A 297 5.60 18.64 -14.36
N GLN A 298 6.57 17.84 -13.92
CA GLN A 298 7.42 16.99 -14.75
C GLN A 298 7.05 15.52 -14.57
N PRO A 299 7.26 14.66 -15.58
CA PRO A 299 7.09 13.23 -15.41
C PRO A 299 8.02 12.70 -14.32
N PHE A 300 7.49 11.87 -13.42
CA PHE A 300 8.31 11.23 -12.39
C PHE A 300 9.48 10.45 -13.01
N GLU A 301 10.66 10.60 -12.42
CA GLU A 301 11.92 10.16 -13.00
C GLU A 301 12.10 8.63 -12.96
N GLY A 302 11.33 7.94 -12.11
CA GLY A 302 11.49 6.53 -11.79
C GLY A 302 12.44 6.29 -10.62
N PHE A 303 12.30 5.15 -9.96
CA PHE A 303 13.14 4.82 -8.82
C PHE A 303 14.43 4.11 -9.25
N LEU A 304 15.53 4.53 -8.66
CA LEU A 304 16.72 3.71 -8.49
C LEU A 304 16.68 3.11 -7.08
N TRP A 305 15.90 2.05 -6.89
CA TRP A 305 15.78 1.39 -5.58
C TRP A 305 17.11 0.84 -5.08
N ARG A 306 17.96 0.38 -6.00
CA ARG A 306 19.25 -0.25 -5.70
C ARG A 306 20.31 0.05 -6.74
N THR A 307 21.55 0.03 -6.28
CA THR A 307 22.78 0.14 -7.10
C THR A 307 23.56 -1.19 -7.14
N SER A 308 22.95 -2.28 -6.69
CA SER A 308 23.45 -3.65 -6.85
C SER A 308 22.30 -4.62 -7.02
N ASN A 309 22.41 -5.54 -7.97
CA ASN A 309 21.42 -6.60 -8.21
C ASN A 309 21.35 -7.63 -7.06
N GLU A 310 22.23 -7.57 -6.08
CA GLU A 310 22.13 -8.37 -4.85
C GLU A 310 21.09 -7.86 -3.87
N VAL A 311 20.71 -6.58 -3.97
CA VAL A 311 19.69 -5.96 -3.10
C VAL A 311 18.32 -6.33 -3.65
N LYS A 312 17.54 -7.10 -2.91
CA LYS A 312 16.23 -7.62 -3.34
C LYS A 312 15.20 -7.36 -2.25
N ILE A 313 13.93 -7.25 -2.62
CA ILE A 313 12.85 -7.19 -1.64
C ILE A 313 12.86 -8.50 -0.84
N ASN A 314 13.07 -8.43 0.47
CA ASN A 314 13.24 -9.60 1.33
C ASN A 314 12.65 -9.43 2.73
N CYS A 315 11.90 -8.36 2.98
CA CYS A 315 11.24 -8.16 4.25
C CYS A 315 9.89 -7.47 4.12
N PHE A 316 8.97 -7.86 5.01
CA PHE A 316 7.67 -7.24 5.23
C PHE A 316 7.50 -6.93 6.72
N TRP A 317 7.00 -5.74 7.02
CA TRP A 317 6.85 -5.23 8.37
C TRP A 317 5.40 -4.81 8.58
N LEU A 318 4.62 -5.67 9.25
CA LEU A 318 3.31 -5.30 9.77
C LEU A 318 3.52 -4.42 11.01
N LEU A 319 3.79 -3.14 10.76
CA LEU A 319 4.10 -2.15 11.79
C LEU A 319 2.86 -1.32 12.11
N TYR A 320 2.65 -1.07 13.40
CA TYR A 320 1.75 -0.07 13.90
C TYR A 320 2.48 0.76 14.94
N TYR A 321 2.88 1.98 14.56
CA TYR A 321 3.74 2.85 15.36
C TYR A 321 3.12 4.23 15.56
N MET A 322 3.12 4.68 16.81
CA MET A 322 2.32 5.84 17.26
C MET A 322 3.14 6.91 17.97
N ALA A 323 4.46 6.76 18.09
CA ALA A 323 5.29 7.60 18.98
C ALA A 323 5.06 9.11 18.81
N SER A 324 5.21 9.66 17.60
CA SER A 324 5.02 11.11 17.38
C SER A 324 3.60 11.57 17.70
N VAL A 325 2.59 10.71 17.53
CA VAL A 325 1.18 11.03 17.80
C VAL A 325 0.94 11.18 19.30
N PHE A 326 1.65 10.42 20.13
CA PHE A 326 1.58 10.53 21.58
C PHE A 326 2.46 11.65 22.15
N GLU A 327 3.56 11.98 21.47
CA GLU A 327 4.50 13.04 21.87
C GLU A 327 4.00 14.46 21.55
N ASN A 328 3.09 14.61 20.57
CA ASN A 328 2.56 15.90 20.14
C ASN A 328 1.04 15.96 20.25
N ASP A 329 0.50 17.17 20.40
CA ASP A 329 -0.95 17.36 20.39
C ASP A 329 -1.49 17.37 18.96
N TYR A 330 -2.00 16.22 18.53
CA TYR A 330 -2.72 16.03 17.26
C TYR A 330 -4.24 16.02 17.42
N THR A 331 -4.76 16.51 18.54
CA THR A 331 -6.21 16.58 18.77
C THR A 331 -6.87 17.40 17.64
N PRO A 332 -7.89 16.86 16.96
CA PRO A 332 -8.62 17.63 15.95
C PRO A 332 -9.24 18.90 16.54
N ASN A 333 -9.14 20.01 15.81
CA ASN A 333 -9.81 21.26 16.20
C ASN A 333 -11.34 21.13 16.21
N ASP A 334 -11.88 20.26 15.35
CA ASP A 334 -13.30 19.92 15.33
C ASP A 334 -13.59 18.88 16.42
N THR A 335 -14.21 19.36 17.50
CA THR A 335 -14.56 18.54 18.68
C THR A 335 -15.68 17.52 18.43
N THR A 336 -16.31 17.55 17.25
CA THR A 336 -17.30 16.53 16.86
C THR A 336 -16.65 15.25 16.34
N ILE A 337 -15.36 15.29 15.99
CA ILE A 337 -14.58 14.13 15.56
C ILE A 337 -14.19 13.32 16.80
N PRO A 338 -14.66 12.07 16.97
CA PRO A 338 -14.19 11.21 18.05
C PRO A 338 -12.66 11.09 18.00
N TYR A 339 -11.98 11.17 19.15
CA TYR A 339 -10.52 11.12 19.20
C TYR A 339 -10.05 10.59 20.54
N ASN A 340 -9.17 9.60 20.52
CA ASN A 340 -8.57 9.01 21.71
C ASN A 340 -7.05 9.26 21.73
N GLY A 341 -6.64 10.30 22.46
CA GLY A 341 -5.22 10.63 22.63
C GLY A 341 -4.47 9.74 23.63
N ALA A 342 -5.20 8.89 24.37
CA ALA A 342 -4.60 7.97 25.34
C ALA A 342 -4.27 6.61 24.73
N LYS A 343 -4.99 6.21 23.67
CA LYS A 343 -4.88 4.87 23.10
C LYS A 343 -5.33 4.85 21.64
N GLY A 344 -4.64 4.07 20.81
CA GLY A 344 -5.08 3.73 19.46
C GLY A 344 -5.17 2.21 19.30
N GLN A 345 -6.17 1.74 18.55
CA GLN A 345 -6.32 0.31 18.20
C GLN A 345 -6.59 0.11 16.73
N VAL A 346 -5.90 -0.86 16.14
CA VAL A 346 -6.08 -1.28 14.76
C VAL A 346 -6.21 -2.79 14.70
N LEU A 347 -7.07 -3.27 13.81
CA LEU A 347 -7.21 -4.68 13.47
C LEU A 347 -6.50 -4.95 12.15
N PHE A 348 -5.86 -6.11 12.04
CA PHE A 348 -5.23 -6.62 10.83
C PHE A 348 -5.70 -8.04 10.56
N ASP A 349 -5.93 -8.35 9.29
CA ASP A 349 -6.28 -9.70 8.87
C ASP A 349 -5.85 -9.99 7.42
N ASP A 350 -5.93 -11.26 7.03
CA ASP A 350 -5.79 -11.75 5.65
C ASP A 350 -4.57 -11.13 4.94
N ILE A 351 -3.36 -11.43 5.42
CA ILE A 351 -2.11 -10.91 4.86
C ILE A 351 -1.60 -11.86 3.78
N VAL A 352 -1.41 -11.36 2.55
CA VAL A 352 -0.75 -12.09 1.47
C VAL A 352 0.37 -11.26 0.88
N LEU A 353 1.53 -11.89 0.71
CA LEU A 353 2.62 -11.38 -0.13
C LEU A 353 2.70 -12.22 -1.39
N ALA A 354 2.78 -11.58 -2.56
CA ALA A 354 2.83 -12.29 -3.82
C ALA A 354 3.65 -11.56 -4.89
N THR A 355 4.13 -12.32 -5.86
CA THR A 355 4.87 -11.80 -7.03
C THR A 355 3.97 -11.23 -8.13
N GLN A 356 2.65 -11.37 -7.98
CA GLN A 356 1.62 -10.81 -8.86
C GLN A 356 0.60 -10.03 -8.04
N TYR A 357 -0.16 -9.15 -8.70
CA TYR A 357 -1.24 -8.40 -8.06
C TYR A 357 -2.28 -9.34 -7.44
N ILE A 358 -2.62 -9.09 -6.17
CA ILE A 358 -3.42 -10.00 -5.34
C ILE A 358 -4.91 -9.68 -5.51
N GLY A 359 -5.28 -8.41 -5.33
CA GLY A 359 -6.66 -7.94 -5.33
C GLY A 359 -7.39 -8.20 -4.00
N PRO A 360 -8.56 -7.57 -3.80
CA PRO A 360 -9.44 -7.86 -2.68
C PRO A 360 -9.96 -9.29 -2.69
N LEU A 361 -10.49 -9.72 -1.54
CA LEU A 361 -11.12 -11.00 -1.30
C LEU A 361 -12.22 -11.16 -2.34
N ALA A 362 -12.12 -12.22 -3.14
CA ALA A 362 -13.21 -12.58 -4.02
C ALA A 362 -14.32 -13.16 -3.17
N VAL A 363 -15.52 -12.59 -3.28
CA VAL A 363 -16.71 -13.23 -2.72
C VAL A 363 -17.02 -14.44 -3.59
N GLU A 364 -17.35 -15.59 -2.99
CA GLU A 364 -17.93 -16.69 -3.76
C GLU A 364 -19.10 -16.13 -4.57
N PRO A 365 -19.17 -16.36 -5.89
CA PRO A 365 -20.44 -16.18 -6.57
C PRO A 365 -21.45 -17.06 -5.81
N PRO A 366 -22.61 -16.54 -5.42
CA PRO A 366 -23.51 -17.22 -4.50
C PRO A 366 -23.68 -18.69 -4.90
N THR A 367 -23.28 -19.60 -4.00
CA THR A 367 -23.42 -21.05 -4.18
C THR A 367 -24.87 -21.45 -4.03
N GLY A 368 -25.64 -21.13 -5.07
CA GLY A 368 -27.00 -21.54 -5.29
C GLY A 368 -27.27 -21.35 -6.76
N GLY A 369 -27.75 -22.39 -7.45
CA GLY A 369 -28.30 -22.21 -8.78
C GLY A 369 -29.44 -21.18 -8.72
N GLN A 370 -29.13 -19.94 -9.08
CA GLN A 370 -30.09 -18.91 -9.43
C GLN A 370 -29.49 -18.10 -10.58
N SER A 371 -29.96 -18.45 -11.79
CA SER A 371 -30.47 -17.52 -12.79
C SER A 371 -30.40 -16.04 -12.40
N GLY A 372 -29.23 -15.43 -12.51
CA GLY A 372 -29.02 -14.01 -12.29
C GLY A 372 -28.55 -13.37 -13.59
N CYS A 373 -29.12 -12.22 -13.94
CA CYS A 373 -28.77 -11.53 -15.18
C CYS A 373 -27.51 -10.66 -15.08
N ASP A 374 -26.92 -10.51 -13.88
CA ASP A 374 -25.70 -9.75 -13.65
C ASP A 374 -24.45 -10.65 -13.75
N PHE A 375 -23.98 -10.85 -14.98
CA PHE A 375 -22.83 -11.69 -15.29
C PHE A 375 -21.49 -10.99 -15.01
N ASN A 376 -21.52 -9.67 -14.88
CA ASN A 376 -20.33 -8.86 -14.71
C ASN A 376 -20.07 -8.49 -13.23
N GLY A 377 -21.10 -8.57 -12.38
CA GLY A 377 -21.05 -8.37 -10.93
C GLY A 377 -21.08 -6.90 -10.49
N ASP A 378 -21.53 -5.98 -11.34
CA ASP A 378 -21.59 -4.54 -11.05
C ASP A 378 -22.90 -4.09 -10.39
N GLY A 379 -23.82 -5.03 -10.14
CA GLY A 379 -25.13 -4.76 -9.57
C GLY A 379 -26.11 -4.11 -10.55
N ARG A 380 -25.82 -4.08 -11.86
CA ARG A 380 -26.68 -3.52 -12.90
C ARG A 380 -26.87 -4.49 -14.04
N THR A 381 -28.12 -4.88 -14.28
CA THR A 381 -28.42 -5.71 -15.45
C THR A 381 -28.60 -4.87 -16.71
N ASN A 382 -27.70 -5.04 -17.68
CA ASN A 382 -27.74 -4.36 -18.97
C ASN A 382 -26.97 -5.12 -20.08
N ILE A 383 -26.82 -4.51 -21.26
CA ILE A 383 -26.14 -5.14 -22.41
C ILE A 383 -24.69 -5.58 -22.12
N VAL A 384 -24.03 -4.97 -21.12
CA VAL A 384 -22.68 -5.35 -20.69
C VAL A 384 -22.66 -6.77 -20.15
N ASP A 385 -23.73 -7.25 -19.52
CA ASP A 385 -23.88 -8.63 -19.06
C ASP A 385 -23.96 -9.64 -20.21
N VAL A 386 -24.65 -9.27 -21.29
CA VAL A 386 -24.72 -10.08 -22.51
C VAL A 386 -23.34 -10.19 -23.16
N VAL A 387 -22.62 -9.07 -23.27
CA VAL A 387 -21.23 -9.07 -23.78
C VAL A 387 -20.35 -9.91 -22.88
N ARG A 388 -20.53 -9.84 -21.56
CA ARG A 388 -19.76 -10.61 -20.59
C ARG A 388 -20.01 -12.11 -20.71
N LEU A 389 -21.27 -12.52 -20.85
CA LEU A 389 -21.67 -13.90 -21.08
C LEU A 389 -21.04 -14.45 -22.37
N VAL A 390 -21.07 -13.69 -23.47
CA VAL A 390 -20.39 -14.06 -24.73
C VAL A 390 -18.87 -14.21 -24.55
N GLN A 391 -18.23 -13.30 -23.82
CA GLN A 391 -16.79 -13.38 -23.55
C GLN A 391 -16.42 -14.61 -22.71
N MET A 392 -17.26 -14.97 -21.73
CA MET A 392 -17.07 -16.18 -20.93
C MET A 392 -17.15 -17.43 -21.81
N PHE A 393 -18.18 -17.52 -22.66
CA PHE A 393 -18.34 -18.62 -23.61
C PHE A 393 -17.18 -18.73 -24.61
N LEU A 394 -16.71 -17.60 -25.16
CA LEU A 394 -15.59 -17.58 -26.10
C LEU A 394 -14.26 -17.99 -25.45
N ARG A 395 -14.11 -17.77 -24.14
CA ARG A 395 -12.92 -18.16 -23.37
C ARG A 395 -12.95 -19.64 -23.02
N ASP A 396 -14.11 -20.15 -22.61
CA ASP A 396 -14.32 -21.54 -22.26
C ASP A 396 -15.74 -21.98 -22.67
N PRO A 397 -15.88 -22.67 -23.83
CA PRO A 397 -17.17 -23.14 -24.30
C PRO A 397 -17.85 -24.20 -23.42
N GLN A 398 -17.17 -24.72 -22.40
CA GLN A 398 -17.71 -25.69 -21.45
C GLN A 398 -17.98 -25.08 -20.06
N ASP A 399 -17.80 -23.77 -19.90
CA ASP A 399 -18.07 -23.07 -18.63
C ASP A 399 -19.56 -23.14 -18.30
N LYS A 400 -19.92 -23.99 -17.34
CA LYS A 400 -21.31 -24.18 -16.88
C LYS A 400 -21.98 -22.92 -16.33
N ARG A 401 -21.21 -21.86 -16.03
CA ARG A 401 -21.79 -20.56 -15.69
C ARG A 401 -22.44 -19.88 -16.88
N THR A 402 -22.08 -20.27 -18.11
CA THR A 402 -22.60 -19.65 -19.35
C THR A 402 -23.91 -20.28 -19.85
N ASP A 403 -24.39 -21.33 -19.18
CA ASP A 403 -25.70 -21.97 -19.36
C ASP A 403 -26.76 -21.16 -18.59
N TYR A 404 -27.17 -20.03 -19.19
CA TYR A 404 -28.09 -19.07 -18.58
C TYR A 404 -29.50 -19.63 -18.51
N ASP A 405 -29.95 -20.33 -19.56
CA ASP A 405 -31.31 -20.87 -19.62
C ASP A 405 -31.45 -22.24 -18.94
N GLY A 406 -30.33 -22.84 -18.54
CA GLY A 406 -30.28 -24.07 -17.75
C GLY A 406 -30.61 -25.32 -18.56
N ASP A 407 -30.51 -25.27 -19.89
CA ASP A 407 -30.78 -26.40 -20.77
C ASP A 407 -29.63 -27.43 -20.83
N GLY A 408 -28.49 -27.11 -20.19
CA GLY A 408 -27.31 -27.95 -20.12
C GLY A 408 -26.28 -27.68 -21.23
N ASN A 409 -26.59 -26.82 -22.20
CA ASN A 409 -25.80 -26.50 -23.37
C ASN A 409 -25.33 -25.04 -23.32
N CYS A 410 -24.07 -24.82 -22.96
CA CYS A 410 -23.42 -23.51 -23.04
C CYS A 410 -23.29 -23.07 -24.51
N THR A 411 -24.12 -22.14 -24.98
CA THR A 411 -24.11 -21.68 -26.37
C THR A 411 -24.26 -20.16 -26.49
N LEU A 412 -24.19 -19.63 -27.73
CA LEU A 412 -24.60 -18.26 -27.99
C LEU A 412 -26.12 -18.05 -27.80
N GLY A 413 -26.91 -19.13 -27.70
CA GLY A 413 -28.33 -19.09 -27.37
C GLY A 413 -28.57 -18.47 -26.00
N ASP A 414 -27.75 -18.79 -25.02
CA ASP A 414 -27.80 -18.24 -23.66
C ASP A 414 -27.69 -16.71 -23.62
N ALA A 415 -26.79 -16.16 -24.43
CA ALA A 415 -26.62 -14.71 -24.57
C ALA A 415 -27.83 -14.03 -25.19
N ILE A 416 -28.52 -14.71 -26.12
CA ILE A 416 -29.76 -14.22 -26.71
C ILE A 416 -30.90 -14.27 -25.68
N THR A 417 -31.01 -15.36 -24.92
CA THR A 417 -32.03 -15.51 -23.87
C THR A 417 -31.85 -14.45 -22.79
N LEU A 418 -30.61 -14.22 -22.34
CA LEU A 418 -30.28 -13.13 -21.42
C LEU A 418 -30.70 -11.77 -21.99
N LEU A 419 -30.36 -11.46 -23.24
CA LEU A 419 -30.75 -10.20 -23.87
C LEU A 419 -32.28 -10.02 -23.91
N ILE A 420 -33.03 -11.08 -24.20
CA ILE A 420 -34.49 -11.06 -24.21
C ILE A 420 -35.05 -10.75 -22.83
N ASP A 421 -34.49 -11.36 -21.77
CA ASP A 421 -34.96 -11.15 -20.40
C ASP A 421 -34.62 -9.75 -19.88
N ILE A 422 -33.46 -9.19 -20.24
CA ILE A 422 -33.12 -7.79 -19.97
C ILE A 422 -34.12 -6.85 -20.65
N VAL A 423 -34.47 -7.08 -21.92
CA VAL A 423 -35.41 -6.23 -22.67
C VAL A 423 -36.84 -6.33 -22.12
N LYS A 424 -37.22 -7.49 -21.58
CA LYS A 424 -38.54 -7.73 -20.99
C LYS A 424 -38.66 -7.29 -19.53
N GLY A 425 -37.55 -6.96 -18.86
CA GLY A 425 -37.53 -6.69 -17.42
C GLY A 425 -37.78 -7.94 -16.57
N ASN A 426 -37.32 -9.09 -17.07
CA ASN A 426 -37.34 -10.37 -16.34
C ASN A 426 -36.07 -10.56 -15.47
N CYS A 427 -35.25 -9.51 -15.43
CA CYS A 427 -34.13 -9.26 -14.55
C CYS A 427 -34.52 -8.04 -13.68
#